data_AF-A0A5E4JCI3-F1
#
_entry.id   AF-A0A5E4JCI3-F1
#
_cell.length_a   1.000
_cell.length_b   1.000
_cell.length_c   1.000
_cell.angle_alpha   90.00
_cell.angle_beta   90.00
_cell.angle_gamma   90.00
#
_symmetry.space_group_name_H-M   'P 1'
#
loop_
_entity.id
_entity.type
_entity.pdbx_description
1 polymer ?
#
loop_
_entity_poly.entity_id
_entity_poly.type
_entity_poly.pdbx_seq_one_letter_code
_entity_poly.pdbx_strand_id
1 'polypeptide(L)'
;MVDSKAIIGELEKTLKPVKIPVKTENVIYVLDFDGVCVYNAVDGIDKSHVKKDDFKYFFADYAKQVTALNPAIVRFIKELNENNVPIYILTGRTRILLGDFTESLLNKEYEIDNEKLKIKIDKNKIIYFPEKADPDNYFSWKSGVIDKLLKDNQEKEVCFIDDDKKLLNTVNETINSNRLNLIYYKYSKTGYEELEELPKILETNC
;
A
#
# COMPACT_ATOMS: atom_id res chain seq x y z
N MET A 1 -24.82 17.80 -0.89
CA MET A 1 -23.85 17.03 -0.09
C MET A 1 -23.97 15.59 -0.54
N VAL A 2 -22.93 15.02 -1.14
CA VAL A 2 -22.93 13.60 -1.50
C VAL A 2 -22.52 12.83 -0.26
N ASP A 3 -23.31 11.86 0.16
CA ASP A 3 -23.05 11.09 1.39
C ASP A 3 -21.83 10.18 1.16
N SER A 4 -20.68 10.60 1.68
CA SER A 4 -19.40 9.91 1.51
C SER A 4 -19.46 8.44 1.96
N LYS A 5 -20.34 8.12 2.92
CA LYS A 5 -20.54 6.74 3.40
C LYS A 5 -21.19 5.83 2.36
N ALA A 6 -22.14 6.36 1.58
CA ALA A 6 -22.80 5.62 0.53
C ALA A 6 -21.86 5.31 -0.65
N ILE A 7 -20.97 6.26 -1.00
CA ILE A 7 -19.96 6.05 -2.05
C ILE A 7 -18.94 4.98 -1.63
N ILE A 8 -18.46 5.02 -0.39
CA ILE A 8 -17.48 4.06 0.12
C ILE A 8 -18.05 2.64 0.08
N GLY A 9 -19.28 2.44 0.57
CA GLY A 9 -19.92 1.12 0.58
C GLY A 9 -20.23 0.54 -0.80
N GLU A 10 -20.49 1.37 -1.81
CA GLU A 10 -20.67 0.90 -3.20
C GLU A 10 -19.34 0.55 -3.88
N LEU A 11 -18.27 1.32 -3.62
CA LEU A 11 -16.93 0.97 -4.09
C LEU A 11 -16.42 -0.34 -3.48
N GLU A 12 -16.77 -0.62 -2.22
CA GLU A 12 -16.40 -1.86 -1.53
C GLU A 12 -17.01 -3.14 -2.15
N LYS A 13 -18.19 -3.04 -2.79
CA LYS A 13 -18.91 -4.17 -3.41
C LYS A 13 -18.51 -4.48 -4.85
N THR A 14 -17.83 -3.54 -5.52
CA THR A 14 -17.65 -3.60 -6.98
C THR A 14 -16.27 -4.14 -7.39
N LEU A 15 -15.37 -4.34 -6.43
CA LEU A 15 -13.97 -4.66 -6.67
C LEU A 15 -13.75 -6.18 -6.64
N LYS A 16 -13.77 -6.81 -7.82
CA LYS A 16 -13.38 -8.22 -7.98
C LYS A 16 -11.89 -8.39 -7.66
N PRO A 17 -11.49 -9.28 -6.74
CA PRO A 17 -10.10 -9.42 -6.34
C PRO A 17 -9.27 -10.03 -7.46
N VAL A 18 -8.08 -9.48 -7.72
CA VAL A 18 -7.01 -10.26 -8.35
C VAL A 18 -6.37 -11.10 -7.25
N LYS A 19 -6.23 -12.40 -7.50
CA LYS A 19 -5.46 -13.28 -6.62
C LYS A 19 -3.97 -12.99 -6.82
N ILE A 20 -3.36 -12.34 -5.84
CA ILE A 20 -1.90 -12.34 -5.71
C ILE A 20 -1.55 -13.72 -5.11
N PRO A 21 -0.75 -14.56 -5.79
CA PRO A 21 -0.36 -15.85 -5.27
C PRO A 21 0.31 -15.69 -3.91
N VAL A 22 -0.19 -16.37 -2.88
CA VAL A 22 0.47 -16.43 -1.56
C VAL A 22 1.33 -17.68 -1.52
N LYS A 23 2.65 -17.53 -1.65
CA LYS A 23 3.60 -18.58 -1.26
C LYS A 23 3.97 -18.39 0.20
N THR A 24 3.72 -19.42 1.00
CA THR A 24 3.60 -19.32 2.46
C THR A 24 4.93 -19.43 3.20
N GLU A 25 5.98 -19.88 2.53
CA GLU A 25 7.29 -20.13 3.15
C GLU A 25 8.35 -19.30 2.42
N ASN A 26 9.06 -18.45 3.18
CA ASN A 26 10.19 -17.61 2.72
C ASN A 26 9.87 -16.30 1.98
N VAL A 27 8.67 -15.75 2.11
CA VAL A 27 8.32 -14.45 1.50
C VAL A 27 7.98 -13.39 2.55
N ILE A 28 8.33 -12.13 2.27
CA ILE A 28 7.87 -10.93 2.96
C ILE A 28 7.14 -10.06 1.93
N TYR A 29 5.92 -9.63 2.25
CA TYR A 29 5.23 -8.63 1.44
C TYR A 29 5.45 -7.24 2.03
N VAL A 30 5.77 -6.30 1.16
CA VAL A 30 5.86 -4.88 1.49
C VAL A 30 4.89 -4.14 0.59
N LEU A 31 3.92 -3.42 1.16
CA LEU A 31 2.90 -2.72 0.39
C LEU A 31 3.05 -1.22 0.59
N ASP A 32 2.91 -0.45 -0.48
CA ASP A 32 2.65 0.98 -0.32
C ASP A 32 1.29 1.22 0.31
N PHE A 33 1.16 2.29 1.07
CA PHE A 33 -0.10 2.60 1.73
C PHE A 33 -1.05 3.36 0.81
N ASP A 34 -0.65 4.56 0.40
CA ASP A 34 -1.46 5.43 -0.44
C ASP A 34 -1.37 4.96 -1.90
N GLY A 35 -2.49 4.66 -2.56
CA GLY A 35 -2.48 4.21 -3.96
C GLY A 35 -2.49 2.68 -4.13
N VAL A 36 -1.98 1.92 -3.15
CA VAL A 36 -2.11 0.45 -3.08
C VAL A 36 -3.10 0.03 -2.00
N CYS A 37 -2.77 0.20 -0.71
CA CYS A 37 -3.64 -0.24 0.38
C CYS A 37 -4.94 0.56 0.41
N VAL A 38 -4.85 1.88 0.30
CA VAL A 38 -6.00 2.77 0.33
C VAL A 38 -6.22 3.46 -1.01
N TYR A 39 -7.49 3.67 -1.34
CA TYR A 39 -7.89 4.58 -2.41
C TYR A 39 -8.55 5.82 -1.81
N ASN A 40 -8.43 6.95 -2.52
CA ASN A 40 -9.16 8.16 -2.18
C ASN A 40 -10.47 8.15 -2.98
N ALA A 41 -11.60 8.02 -2.29
CA ALA A 41 -12.93 7.90 -2.87
C ALA A 41 -13.41 9.16 -3.62
N VAL A 42 -12.66 10.28 -3.55
CA VAL A 42 -12.97 11.51 -4.27
C VAL A 42 -11.93 11.72 -5.36
N ASP A 43 -12.12 10.98 -6.44
CA ASP A 43 -11.36 11.15 -7.67
C ASP A 43 -11.86 12.39 -8.42
N GLY A 44 -11.01 13.42 -8.57
CA GLY A 44 -11.38 14.67 -9.25
C GLY A 44 -11.08 15.97 -8.50
N ILE A 45 -10.39 15.92 -7.36
CA ILE A 45 -9.94 17.16 -6.70
C ILE A 45 -8.80 17.72 -7.51
N ASP A 46 -8.99 18.94 -7.99
CA ASP A 46 -7.94 19.74 -8.58
C ASP A 46 -6.83 19.99 -7.54
N LYS A 47 -5.71 19.28 -7.71
CA LYS A 47 -4.52 19.42 -6.86
C LYS A 47 -3.71 20.67 -7.20
N SER A 48 -4.10 21.45 -8.22
CA SER A 48 -3.38 22.67 -8.65
C SER A 48 -3.30 23.74 -7.57
N HIS A 49 -4.20 23.70 -6.58
CA HIS A 49 -4.25 24.66 -5.48
C HIS A 49 -3.55 24.20 -4.20
N VAL A 50 -3.04 22.97 -4.13
CA VAL A 50 -2.31 22.49 -2.94
C VAL A 50 -0.86 22.94 -3.04
N LYS A 51 -0.48 23.94 -2.26
CA LYS A 51 0.93 24.37 -2.16
C LYS A 51 1.77 23.23 -1.59
N LYS A 52 3.01 23.05 -2.08
CA LYS A 52 3.95 22.00 -1.61
C LYS A 52 4.08 21.95 -0.08
N ASP A 53 4.04 23.10 0.59
CA ASP A 53 4.16 23.21 2.05
C ASP A 53 2.87 22.81 2.81
N ASP A 54 1.72 22.86 2.14
CA ASP A 54 0.42 22.44 2.68
C ASP A 54 0.15 20.95 2.44
N PHE A 55 1.02 20.23 1.71
CA PHE A 55 0.83 18.81 1.42
C PHE A 55 0.77 17.97 2.71
N LYS A 56 1.55 18.33 3.74
CA LYS A 56 1.50 17.66 5.07
C LYS A 56 0.16 17.88 5.79
N TYR A 57 -0.49 19.03 5.57
CA TYR A 57 -1.78 19.39 6.18
C TYR A 57 -2.97 18.91 5.35
N PHE A 58 -2.82 18.84 4.03
CA PHE A 58 -3.83 18.31 3.11
C PHE A 58 -4.24 16.89 3.50
N PHE A 59 -3.31 16.02 3.89
CA PHE A 59 -3.66 14.66 4.32
C PHE A 59 -4.29 14.57 5.72
N ALA A 60 -4.06 15.53 6.62
CA ALA A 60 -4.48 15.38 8.02
C ALA A 60 -6.00 15.37 8.20
N ASP A 61 -6.71 16.29 7.54
CA ASP A 61 -8.17 16.42 7.65
C ASP A 61 -8.90 15.86 6.42
N TYR A 62 -8.30 15.95 5.22
CA TYR A 62 -8.93 15.48 3.99
C TYR A 62 -8.81 13.96 3.82
N ALA A 63 -7.62 13.39 4.05
CA ALA A 63 -7.44 11.93 3.91
C ALA A 63 -8.19 11.14 5.00
N LYS A 64 -8.64 11.77 6.09
CA LYS A 64 -9.51 11.07 7.06
C LYS A 64 -10.94 10.88 6.56
N GLN A 65 -11.41 11.74 5.68
CA GLN A 65 -12.84 11.79 5.31
C GLN A 65 -13.18 10.95 4.09
N VAL A 66 -12.20 10.64 3.24
CA VAL A 66 -12.44 10.04 1.92
C VAL A 66 -11.54 8.86 1.60
N THR A 67 -10.75 8.38 2.57
CA THR A 67 -9.83 7.25 2.38
C THR A 67 -10.44 5.97 2.94
N ALA A 68 -10.50 4.94 2.11
CA ALA A 68 -10.89 3.58 2.51
C ALA A 68 -9.83 2.58 2.06
N LEU A 69 -9.69 1.45 2.79
CA LEU A 69 -8.87 0.35 2.28
C LEU A 69 -9.55 -0.27 1.07
N ASN A 70 -8.76 -0.70 0.10
CA ASN A 70 -9.28 -1.53 -0.97
C ASN A 70 -9.70 -2.91 -0.45
N PRO A 71 -10.94 -3.34 -0.71
CA PRO A 71 -11.40 -4.71 -0.47
C PRO A 71 -10.45 -5.82 -0.91
N ALA A 72 -9.82 -5.71 -2.09
CA ALA A 72 -8.89 -6.75 -2.54
C ALA A 72 -7.63 -6.80 -1.67
N ILE A 73 -7.11 -5.66 -1.21
CA ILE A 73 -6.00 -5.61 -0.26
C ILE A 73 -6.43 -6.11 1.12
N VAL A 74 -7.67 -5.86 1.56
CA VAL A 74 -8.21 -6.45 2.80
C VAL A 74 -8.21 -7.98 2.72
N ARG A 75 -8.72 -8.55 1.63
CA ARG A 75 -8.70 -10.01 1.39
C ARG A 75 -7.27 -10.55 1.37
N PHE A 76 -6.37 -9.86 0.66
CA PHE A 76 -4.97 -10.25 0.57
C PHE A 76 -4.27 -10.23 1.93
N ILE A 77 -4.40 -9.15 2.71
CA ILE A 77 -3.84 -9.06 4.07
C ILE A 77 -4.42 -10.14 4.99
N LYS A 78 -5.72 -10.47 4.88
CA LYS A 78 -6.33 -11.56 5.64
C LYS A 78 -5.65 -12.89 5.31
N GLU A 79 -5.50 -13.21 4.03
CA GLU A 79 -4.86 -14.44 3.58
C GLU A 79 -3.40 -14.53 4.07
N LEU A 80 -2.63 -13.46 3.96
CA LEU A 80 -1.26 -13.39 4.48
C LEU A 80 -1.22 -13.61 6.01
N ASN A 81 -2.14 -13.01 6.76
CA ASN A 81 -2.26 -13.19 8.21
C ASN A 81 -2.60 -14.64 8.60
N GLU A 82 -3.54 -15.29 7.90
CA GLU A 82 -3.94 -16.68 8.14
C GLU A 82 -2.78 -17.66 7.88
N ASN A 83 -1.90 -17.31 6.95
CA ASN A 83 -0.71 -18.09 6.61
C ASN A 83 0.57 -17.66 7.36
N ASN A 84 0.47 -16.74 8.33
CA ASN A 84 1.62 -16.20 9.08
C ASN A 84 2.73 -15.60 8.19
N VAL A 85 2.37 -15.09 7.01
CA VAL A 85 3.32 -14.44 6.10
C VAL A 85 3.60 -13.02 6.61
N PRO A 86 4.88 -12.61 6.77
CA PRO A 86 5.22 -11.25 7.20
C PRO A 86 4.75 -10.18 6.20
N ILE A 87 4.14 -9.13 6.74
CA ILE A 87 3.64 -7.98 6.00
C ILE A 87 4.25 -6.71 6.57
N TYR A 88 4.72 -5.81 5.71
CA TYR A 88 5.11 -4.45 6.05
C TYR A 88 4.33 -3.47 5.20
N ILE A 89 4.00 -2.32 5.78
CA ILE A 89 3.34 -1.21 5.11
C ILE A 89 4.29 -0.02 5.09
N LEU A 90 4.61 0.52 3.91
CA LEU A 90 5.33 1.78 3.77
C LEU A 90 4.33 2.89 3.54
N THR A 91 4.50 4.04 4.18
CA THR A 91 3.61 5.17 3.95
C THR A 91 4.38 6.48 3.91
N GLY A 92 4.04 7.35 2.96
CA GLY A 92 4.49 8.75 2.91
C GLY A 92 3.92 9.62 4.04
N ARG A 93 2.98 9.08 4.83
CA ARG A 93 2.40 9.75 5.98
C ARG A 93 3.40 9.80 7.12
N THR A 94 3.33 10.85 7.93
CA THR A 94 4.10 10.96 9.17
C THR A 94 3.34 10.36 10.34
N ARG A 95 4.06 9.78 11.29
CA ARG A 95 3.43 9.08 12.43
C ARG A 95 2.65 10.03 13.33
N ILE A 96 3.19 11.22 13.61
CA ILE A 96 2.57 12.20 14.51
C ILE A 96 1.19 12.64 14.02
N LEU A 97 1.01 12.82 12.71
CA LEU A 97 -0.22 13.38 12.16
C LEU A 97 -1.28 12.33 11.84
N LEU A 98 -0.84 11.14 11.40
CA LEU A 98 -1.72 10.15 10.76
C LEU A 98 -1.53 8.72 11.28
N GLY A 99 -0.68 8.52 12.29
CA GLY A 99 -0.39 7.22 12.90
C GLY A 99 -1.65 6.46 13.28
N ASP A 100 -2.43 7.01 14.21
CA ASP A 100 -3.65 6.37 14.73
C ASP A 100 -4.70 6.09 13.65
N PHE A 101 -4.82 6.98 12.66
CA PHE A 101 -5.75 6.79 11.55
C PHE A 101 -5.31 5.65 10.64
N THR A 102 -4.04 5.64 10.22
CA THR A 102 -3.45 4.57 9.41
C THR A 102 -3.54 3.23 10.15
N GLU A 103 -3.20 3.20 11.44
CA GLU A 103 -3.30 2.00 12.28
C GLU A 103 -4.75 1.52 12.38
N SER A 104 -5.73 2.41 12.58
CA SER A 104 -7.15 2.06 12.64
C SER A 104 -7.68 1.45 11.35
N LEU A 105 -7.24 1.95 10.19
CA LEU A 105 -7.63 1.36 8.89
C LEU A 105 -7.04 -0.06 8.73
N LEU A 106 -5.78 -0.26 9.11
CA LEU A 106 -5.09 -1.54 8.98
C LEU A 106 -5.42 -2.55 10.10
N ASN A 107 -6.22 -2.14 11.09
CA ASN A 107 -6.60 -2.95 12.25
C ASN A 107 -8.08 -2.79 12.58
N LYS A 108 -8.96 -3.21 11.67
CA LYS A 108 -10.41 -3.27 11.91
C LYS A 108 -11.08 -4.42 11.15
N GLU A 109 -12.35 -4.61 11.44
CA GLU A 109 -13.24 -5.50 10.69
C GLU A 109 -13.86 -4.73 9.51
N TYR A 110 -13.93 -5.40 8.36
CA TYR A 110 -14.54 -4.92 7.13
C TYR A 110 -15.68 -5.85 6.74
N GLU A 111 -16.73 -5.30 6.14
CA GLU A 111 -17.84 -6.07 5.57
C GLU A 111 -17.77 -5.97 4.04
N ILE A 112 -17.36 -7.06 3.38
CA ILE A 112 -17.11 -7.10 1.93
C ILE A 112 -17.85 -8.32 1.38
N ASP A 113 -18.72 -8.12 0.39
CA ASP A 113 -19.56 -9.16 -0.23
C ASP A 113 -20.38 -10.00 0.80
N ASN A 114 -20.87 -9.35 1.86
CA ASN A 114 -21.55 -9.97 3.01
C ASN A 114 -20.66 -10.89 3.87
N GLU A 115 -19.34 -10.86 3.67
CA GLU A 115 -18.36 -11.53 4.52
C GLU A 115 -17.71 -10.53 5.47
N LYS A 116 -17.59 -10.91 6.75
CA LYS A 116 -16.82 -10.14 7.74
C LYS A 116 -15.35 -10.54 7.68
N LEU A 117 -14.50 -9.63 7.26
CA LEU A 117 -13.06 -9.81 7.14
C LEU A 117 -12.35 -8.99 8.21
N LYS A 118 -11.65 -9.67 9.13
CA LYS A 118 -10.81 -9.01 10.12
C LYS A 118 -9.35 -9.05 9.68
N ILE A 119 -8.73 -7.89 9.58
CA ILE A 119 -7.29 -7.76 9.34
C ILE A 119 -6.60 -7.17 10.56
N LYS A 120 -5.31 -7.51 10.71
CA LYS A 120 -4.46 -6.96 11.75
C LYS A 120 -3.03 -6.84 11.21
N ILE A 121 -2.38 -5.71 11.47
CA ILE A 121 -0.97 -5.46 11.18
C ILE A 121 -0.30 -4.98 12.45
N ASP A 122 0.83 -5.57 12.84
CA ASP A 122 1.64 -5.07 13.95
C ASP A 122 2.09 -3.64 13.63
N LYS A 123 1.85 -2.70 14.56
CA LYS A 123 2.22 -1.29 14.42
C LYS A 123 3.71 -1.07 14.12
N ASN A 124 4.59 -1.99 14.54
CA ASN A 124 6.02 -1.92 14.25
C ASN A 124 6.36 -2.32 12.81
N LYS A 125 5.39 -2.84 12.06
CA LYS A 125 5.48 -3.18 10.64
C LYS A 125 4.90 -2.10 9.73
N ILE A 126 4.35 -1.03 10.31
CA ILE A 126 3.93 0.18 9.59
C ILE A 126 5.07 1.18 9.69
N ILE A 127 5.74 1.41 8.55
CA ILE A 127 6.94 2.24 8.46
C ILE A 127 6.56 3.58 7.85
N TYR A 128 6.57 4.61 8.69
CA TYR A 128 6.19 5.98 8.35
C TYR A 128 7.36 6.76 7.78
N PHE A 129 7.07 7.66 6.85
CA PHE A 129 8.04 8.62 6.36
C PHE A 129 8.51 9.54 7.50
N PRO A 130 9.83 9.76 7.67
CA PRO A 130 10.34 10.54 8.80
C PRO A 130 9.85 11.99 8.77
N GLU A 131 9.46 12.54 9.93
CA GLU A 131 8.82 13.86 10.03
C GLU A 131 9.66 15.00 9.45
N LYS A 132 10.99 14.88 9.61
CA LYS A 132 12.00 15.85 9.22
C LYS A 132 12.72 15.49 7.91
N ALA A 133 12.31 14.42 7.23
CA ALA A 133 12.89 14.09 5.94
C ALA A 133 12.43 15.09 4.88
N ASP A 134 13.35 15.42 3.97
CA ASP A 134 13.05 16.14 2.75
C ASP A 134 12.10 15.29 1.88
N PRO A 135 10.93 15.79 1.47
CA PRO A 135 10.02 15.07 0.59
C PRO A 135 10.65 14.56 -0.70
N ASP A 136 11.68 15.24 -1.22
CA ASP A 136 12.38 14.82 -2.45
C ASP A 136 13.17 13.52 -2.23
N ASN A 137 13.44 13.14 -0.96
CA ASN A 137 14.08 11.87 -0.60
C ASN A 137 13.09 10.71 -0.42
N TYR A 138 11.80 10.89 -0.71
CA TYR A 138 10.78 9.86 -0.52
C TYR A 138 11.14 8.53 -1.20
N PHE A 139 11.61 8.60 -2.45
CA PHE A 139 11.97 7.41 -3.22
C PHE A 139 13.20 6.71 -2.65
N SER A 140 14.27 7.46 -2.37
CA SER A 140 15.48 6.92 -1.75
C SER A 140 15.21 6.31 -0.38
N TRP A 141 14.29 6.89 0.40
CA TRP A 141 13.87 6.34 1.68
C TRP A 141 13.20 4.98 1.53
N LYS A 142 12.20 4.83 0.64
CA LYS A 142 11.55 3.53 0.39
C LYS A 142 12.58 2.48 -0.03
N SER A 143 13.47 2.81 -0.98
CA SER A 143 14.56 1.91 -1.39
C SER A 143 15.44 1.49 -0.21
N GLY A 144 15.83 2.43 0.66
CA GLY A 144 16.63 2.14 1.85
C GLY A 144 15.92 1.22 2.85
N VAL A 145 14.60 1.35 3.00
CA VAL A 145 13.80 0.45 3.85
C VAL A 145 13.77 -0.96 3.26
N ILE A 146 13.53 -1.11 1.95
CA ILE A 146 13.50 -2.41 1.27
C ILE A 146 14.87 -3.09 1.34
N ASP A 147 15.96 -2.37 1.05
CA ASP A 147 17.33 -2.89 1.14
C ASP A 147 17.66 -3.37 2.56
N LYS A 148 17.25 -2.60 3.57
CA LYS A 148 17.38 -3.02 4.98
C LYS A 148 16.59 -4.30 5.27
N LEU A 149 15.34 -4.42 4.81
CA LEU A 149 14.54 -5.63 5.01
C LEU A 149 15.20 -6.86 4.38
N LEU A 150 15.76 -6.72 3.17
CA LEU A 150 16.51 -7.79 2.51
C LEU A 150 17.74 -8.22 3.31
N LYS A 151 18.47 -7.27 3.91
CA LYS A 151 19.66 -7.54 4.74
C LYS A 151 19.31 -8.19 6.07
N ASP A 152 18.24 -7.71 6.72
CA ASP A 152 17.78 -8.22 8.00
C ASP A 152 17.10 -9.60 7.88
N ASN A 153 16.70 -10.01 6.66
CA ASN A 153 16.01 -11.27 6.39
C ASN A 153 16.69 -12.03 5.24
N GLN A 154 17.92 -12.53 5.46
CA GLN A 154 18.77 -13.10 4.40
C GLN A 154 18.16 -14.30 3.65
N GLU A 155 17.26 -15.04 4.30
CA GLU A 155 16.64 -16.24 3.73
C GLU A 155 15.29 -15.98 3.05
N LYS A 156 14.78 -14.74 3.13
CA LYS A 156 13.44 -14.40 2.60
C LYS A 156 13.53 -13.58 1.32
N GLU A 157 12.58 -13.83 0.43
CA GLU A 157 12.26 -12.93 -0.68
C GLU A 157 11.43 -11.75 -0.18
N VAL A 158 11.56 -10.60 -0.84
CA VAL A 158 10.78 -9.40 -0.57
C VAL A 158 9.97 -9.06 -1.81
N CYS A 159 8.65 -9.18 -1.73
CA CYS A 159 7.72 -8.72 -2.76
C CYS A 159 7.25 -7.31 -2.40
N PHE A 160 7.76 -6.30 -3.11
CA PHE A 160 7.37 -4.91 -2.92
C PHE A 160 6.30 -4.49 -3.94
N ILE A 161 5.13 -4.07 -3.44
CA ILE A 161 3.95 -3.69 -4.23
C ILE A 161 3.75 -2.17 -4.15
N ASP A 162 3.73 -1.49 -5.29
CA ASP A 162 3.61 -0.02 -5.37
C ASP A 162 2.81 0.41 -6.61
N ASP A 163 2.14 1.57 -6.55
CA ASP A 163 1.37 2.15 -7.66
C ASP A 163 2.16 3.16 -8.51
N ASP A 164 3.45 3.38 -8.19
CA ASP A 164 4.37 4.22 -8.95
C ASP A 164 5.45 3.40 -9.67
N LYS A 165 5.32 3.24 -11.00
CA LYS A 165 6.34 2.56 -11.83
C LYS A 165 7.73 3.21 -11.73
N LYS A 166 7.82 4.53 -11.58
CA LYS A 166 9.11 5.22 -11.50
C LYS A 166 9.83 4.87 -10.21
N LEU A 167 9.09 4.76 -9.12
CA LEU A 167 9.63 4.28 -7.86
C LEU A 167 10.15 2.85 -8.02
N LEU A 168 9.34 1.93 -8.57
CA LEU A 168 9.77 0.53 -8.75
C LEU A 168 11.04 0.43 -9.60
N ASN A 169 11.14 1.20 -10.68
CA ASN A 169 12.37 1.28 -11.48
C ASN A 169 13.57 1.79 -10.65
N THR A 170 13.37 2.84 -9.85
CA THR A 170 14.41 3.38 -8.97
C THR A 170 14.87 2.35 -7.94
N VAL A 171 13.95 1.60 -7.33
CA VAL A 171 14.26 0.53 -6.39
C VAL A 171 15.06 -0.58 -7.08
N ASN A 172 14.65 -1.01 -8.28
CA ASN A 172 15.36 -2.02 -9.08
C ASN A 172 16.79 -1.61 -9.45
N GLU A 173 17.00 -0.34 -9.78
CA GLU A 173 18.32 0.20 -10.11
C GLU A 173 19.21 0.35 -8.88
N THR A 174 18.61 0.65 -7.71
CA THR A 174 19.35 0.89 -6.46
C THR A 174 19.70 -0.42 -5.75
N ILE A 175 18.81 -1.41 -5.78
CA ILE A 175 18.93 -2.65 -5.01
C ILE A 175 19.32 -3.79 -5.95
N ASN A 176 20.59 -4.21 -5.86
CA ASN A 176 21.07 -5.39 -6.57
C ASN A 176 20.82 -6.66 -5.73
N SER A 177 19.63 -7.23 -5.84
CA SER A 177 19.24 -8.45 -5.13
C SER A 177 18.39 -9.34 -6.03
N ASN A 178 18.73 -10.62 -6.13
CA ASN A 178 17.90 -11.64 -6.78
C ASN A 178 16.71 -12.09 -5.92
N ARG A 179 16.60 -11.60 -4.68
CA ARG A 179 15.48 -11.85 -3.75
C ARG A 179 14.45 -10.73 -3.72
N LEU A 180 14.67 -9.67 -4.50
CA LEU A 180 13.75 -8.56 -4.61
C LEU A 180 12.80 -8.80 -5.79
N ASN A 181 11.50 -8.84 -5.48
CA ASN A 181 10.42 -8.90 -6.45
C ASN A 181 9.65 -7.57 -6.39
N LEU A 182 9.38 -6.97 -7.54
CA LEU A 182 8.72 -5.68 -7.66
C LEU A 182 7.40 -5.87 -8.40
N ILE A 183 6.29 -5.42 -7.81
CA ILE A 183 4.94 -5.61 -8.34
C ILE A 183 4.32 -4.23 -8.52
N TYR A 184 4.00 -3.88 -9.77
CA TYR A 184 3.25 -2.67 -10.06
C TYR A 184 1.76 -2.94 -9.92
N TYR A 185 1.09 -2.15 -9.08
CA TYR A 185 -0.33 -2.31 -8.80
C TYR A 185 -1.00 -0.94 -8.79
N LYS A 186 -1.92 -0.68 -9.72
CA LYS A 186 -2.62 0.60 -9.83
C LYS A 186 -4.13 0.42 -10.01
N TYR A 187 -4.92 1.28 -9.38
CA TYR A 187 -6.35 1.39 -9.64
C TYR A 187 -6.64 2.24 -10.87
N SER A 188 -7.66 1.84 -11.65
CA SER A 188 -8.32 2.73 -12.61
C SER A 188 -9.67 3.21 -12.08
N LYS A 189 -10.14 4.35 -12.59
CA LYS A 189 -11.40 5.01 -12.21
C LYS A 189 -12.67 4.26 -12.63
N THR A 190 -12.53 3.31 -13.55
CA THR A 190 -13.64 2.54 -14.17
C THR A 190 -13.80 1.14 -13.59
N GLY A 191 -12.97 0.78 -12.60
CA GLY A 191 -12.64 -0.61 -12.33
C GLY A 191 -11.49 -1.05 -13.24
N TYR A 192 -10.43 -1.56 -12.59
CA TYR A 192 -9.16 -2.13 -13.07
C TYR A 192 -8.71 -1.82 -14.50
N GLU A 193 -7.54 -1.19 -14.65
CA GLU A 193 -6.69 -1.35 -15.82
C GLU A 193 -5.35 -1.96 -15.35
N GLU A 194 -5.14 -3.21 -15.76
CA GLU A 194 -3.85 -3.91 -15.89
C GLU A 194 -2.98 -4.06 -14.62
N LEU A 195 -2.93 -5.30 -14.11
CA LEU A 195 -1.68 -5.80 -13.53
C LEU A 195 -0.68 -5.89 -14.68
N GLU A 196 0.09 -4.83 -14.89
CA GLU A 196 1.20 -4.87 -15.81
C GLU A 196 2.43 -5.38 -15.07
N GLU A 197 2.76 -6.62 -15.36
CA GLU A 197 4.01 -7.24 -14.96
C GLU A 197 5.17 -6.60 -15.77
N LEU A 198 6.00 -5.76 -15.13
CA LEU A 198 7.22 -5.21 -15.74
C LEU A 198 8.19 -6.34 -16.20
N PRO A 199 8.97 -6.16 -17.28
CA PRO A 199 9.68 -7.21 -18.04
C PRO A 199 10.69 -8.15 -17.33
N LYS A 200 10.83 -8.11 -16.00
CA LYS A 200 11.55 -9.11 -15.20
C LYS A 200 10.64 -10.03 -14.38
N ILE A 201 9.32 -9.86 -14.48
CA ILE A 201 8.32 -10.45 -13.59
C ILE A 201 7.87 -11.88 -14.01
N LEU A 202 8.42 -12.45 -15.09
CA LEU A 202 7.98 -13.77 -15.59
C LEU A 202 8.66 -15.00 -14.93
N GLU A 203 9.35 -14.83 -13.81
CA GLU A 203 9.84 -15.94 -12.97
C GLU A 203 9.64 -15.62 -11.47
N THR A 204 8.49 -15.09 -11.07
CA THR A 204 8.27 -14.75 -9.66
C THR A 204 7.84 -15.97 -8.82
N ASN A 205 8.40 -16.04 -7.61
CA ASN A 205 7.85 -16.86 -6.53
C ASN A 205 6.75 -16.13 -5.74
N CYS A 206 6.56 -14.83 -5.99
CA CYS A 206 5.30 -14.13 -5.81
C CYS A 206 4.39 -14.41 -7.03
#